data_AF-A0A2V9WBU5-F1
#
_entry.id   AF-A0A2V9WBU5-F1
#
_cell.length_a   1.000
_cell.length_b   1.000
_cell.length_c   1.000
_cell.angle_alpha   90.00
_cell.angle_beta   90.00
_cell.angle_gamma   90.00
#
_symmetry.space_group_name_H-M   'P 1'
#
loop_
_entity.id
_entity.type
_entity.pdbx_description
1 polymer ?
#
loop_
_entity_poly.entity_id
_entity_poly.type
_entity_poly.pdbx_seq_one_letter_code
_entity_poly.pdbx_strand_id
1 'polypeptide(L)'
;MKPLEQALKDYLRIRRSLGFRLREPEGLLRNFVAFLQAEGASHITRELALRWATQPAKDQPATWAGRLGMVRRFAIWHSAVDPRTEIPPVGLLPHRYRRKPPHIYSDEEIE
;
A
#
# COMPACT_ATOMS: atom_id res chain seq x y z
N MET A 1 11.22 -19.07 9.07
CA MET A 1 10.46 -17.91 8.53
C MET A 1 10.77 -16.69 9.37
N LYS A 2 10.92 -15.52 8.76
CA LYS A 2 10.95 -14.26 9.52
C LYS A 2 9.51 -13.80 9.80
N PRO A 3 9.19 -13.32 11.01
CA PRO A 3 7.90 -12.67 11.27
C PRO A 3 7.67 -11.49 10.31
N LEU A 4 6.43 -11.27 9.88
CA LEU A 4 6.07 -10.18 8.95
C LEU A 4 6.52 -8.80 9.43
N GLU A 5 6.53 -8.56 10.75
CA GLU A 5 7.03 -7.32 11.35
C GLU A 5 8.54 -7.13 11.11
N GLN A 6 9.33 -8.20 11.24
CA GLN A 6 10.76 -8.15 10.99
C GLN A 6 11.04 -7.97 9.50
N ALA A 7 10.27 -8.66 8.64
CA ALA A 7 10.33 -8.47 7.20
C ALA A 7 10.02 -7.00 6.79
N LEU A 8 9.03 -6.37 7.42
CA LEU A 8 8.72 -4.97 7.19
C LEU A 8 9.88 -4.05 7.61
N LYS A 9 10.49 -4.27 8.79
CA LYS A 9 11.65 -3.50 9.24
C LYS A 9 12.82 -3.61 8.25
N ASP A 10 13.10 -4.82 7.76
CA ASP A 10 14.14 -5.08 6.75
C ASP A 10 13.83 -4.35 5.42
N TYR A 11 12.59 -4.44 4.94
CA TYR A 11 12.15 -3.76 3.72
C TYR A 11 12.28 -2.23 3.82
N LEU A 12 11.82 -1.64 4.92
CA LEU A 12 11.89 -0.19 5.14
C LEU A 12 13.34 0.28 5.23
N ARG A 13 14.22 -0.49 5.89
CA ARG A 13 15.66 -0.21 5.96
C ARG A 13 16.28 -0.16 4.56
N ILE A 14 16.01 -1.15 3.71
CA ILE A 14 16.51 -1.20 2.32
C ILE A 14 15.95 -0.02 1.52
N ARG A 15 14.65 0.28 1.64
CA ARG A 15 14.04 1.39 0.92
C ARG A 15 14.64 2.74 1.36
N ARG A 16 14.96 2.91 2.64
CA ARG A 16 15.64 4.13 3.14
C ARG A 16 17.07 4.25 2.64
N SER A 17 17.84 3.16 2.58
CA SER A 17 19.21 3.20 2.04
C SER A 17 19.25 3.56 0.55
N LEU A 18 18.16 3.31 -0.17
CA LEU A 18 17.96 3.74 -1.57
C LEU A 18 17.43 5.19 -1.70
N GLY A 19 17.38 5.97 -0.61
CA GLY A 19 17.00 7.38 -0.63
C GLY A 19 15.49 7.66 -0.54
N PHE A 20 14.63 6.65 -0.34
CA PHE A 20 13.19 6.88 -0.18
C PHE A 20 12.86 7.42 1.22
N ARG A 21 12.09 8.51 1.29
CA ARG A 21 11.65 9.11 2.57
C ARG A 21 10.52 8.35 3.28
N LEU A 22 9.75 7.52 2.56
CA LEU A 22 8.70 6.61 3.07
C LEU A 22 7.68 7.22 4.06
N ARG A 23 7.45 8.54 4.05
CA ARG A 23 6.59 9.26 5.01
C ARG A 23 5.22 8.62 5.23
N GLU A 24 4.47 8.43 4.15
CA GLU A 24 3.15 7.76 4.19
C GLU A 24 3.25 6.23 4.04
N PRO A 25 4.13 5.68 3.16
CA PRO A 25 4.21 4.24 2.99
C PRO A 25 4.56 3.42 4.21
N GLU A 26 5.35 3.97 5.13
CA GLU A 26 5.73 3.27 6.34
C GLU A 26 4.54 3.03 7.27
N GLY A 27 3.78 4.06 7.62
CA GLY A 27 2.62 3.93 8.49
C GLY A 27 1.57 3.00 7.89
N LEU A 28 1.35 3.14 6.59
CA LEU A 28 0.42 2.30 5.84
C LEU A 28 0.80 0.81 5.87
N LEU A 29 2.08 0.49 5.63
CA LEU A 29 2.56 -0.89 5.67
C LEU A 29 2.59 -1.47 7.09
N ARG A 30 2.85 -0.65 8.12
CA ARG A 30 2.74 -1.06 9.52
C ARG A 30 1.30 -1.46 9.85
N ASN A 31 0.32 -0.64 9.44
CA ASN A 31 -1.10 -0.95 9.63
C ASN A 31 -1.52 -2.22 8.87
N PHE A 32 -0.97 -2.45 7.68
CA PHE A 32 -1.20 -3.68 6.94
C PHE A 32 -0.65 -4.91 7.67
N VAL A 33 0.58 -4.86 8.18
CA VAL A 33 1.17 -5.97 8.94
C VAL A 33 0.40 -6.25 10.23
N ALA A 34 -0.01 -5.20 10.95
CA ALA A 34 -0.84 -5.33 12.15
C ALA A 34 -2.19 -6.00 11.84
N PHE A 35 -2.81 -5.64 10.70
CA PHE A 35 -4.02 -6.31 10.23
C PHE A 35 -3.79 -7.81 9.94
N LEU A 36 -2.70 -8.17 9.25
CA LEU A 36 -2.38 -9.57 9.00
C LEU A 36 -2.16 -10.36 10.29
N GLN A 37 -1.51 -9.76 11.29
CA GLN A 37 -1.33 -10.37 12.61
C GLN A 37 -2.68 -10.58 13.32
N ALA A 38 -3.58 -9.60 13.26
CA ALA A 38 -4.92 -9.70 13.85
C ALA A 38 -5.76 -10.81 13.19
N GLU A 39 -5.59 -11.02 11.88
CA GLU A 39 -6.24 -12.11 11.13
C GLU A 39 -5.52 -13.47 11.31
N GLY A 40 -4.45 -13.54 12.10
CA GLY A 40 -3.66 -14.77 12.31
C GLY A 40 -2.88 -15.23 11.07
N ALA A 41 -2.69 -14.36 10.08
CA ALA A 41 -2.05 -14.69 8.82
C ALA A 41 -0.52 -14.63 8.95
N SER A 42 0.14 -15.74 8.61
CA SER A 42 1.60 -15.86 8.61
C SER A 42 2.26 -15.39 7.31
N HIS A 43 1.48 -15.24 6.24
CA HIS A 43 1.93 -14.84 4.90
C HIS A 43 0.88 -13.92 4.26
N ILE A 44 1.32 -13.17 3.24
CA ILE A 44 0.45 -12.25 2.51
C ILE A 44 -0.36 -13.05 1.49
N THR A 45 -1.68 -12.92 1.52
CA THR A 45 -2.60 -13.46 0.50
C THR A 45 -3.28 -12.33 -0.27
N ARG A 46 -3.76 -12.63 -1.48
CA ARG A 46 -4.51 -11.68 -2.31
C ARG A 46 -5.78 -11.21 -1.62
N GLU A 47 -6.50 -12.13 -0.97
CA GLU A 47 -7.77 -11.85 -0.29
C GLU A 47 -7.59 -10.90 0.88
N LEU A 48 -6.56 -11.13 1.72
CA LEU A 48 -6.27 -10.26 2.86
C LEU A 48 -5.77 -8.89 2.41
N ALA A 49 -4.94 -8.83 1.36
CA ALA A 49 -4.50 -7.58 0.77
C ALA A 49 -5.68 -6.77 0.20
N LEU A 50 -6.63 -7.43 -0.46
CA LEU A 50 -7.84 -6.79 -0.98
C LEU A 50 -8.74 -6.29 0.16
N ARG A 51 -9.09 -7.14 1.13
CA ARG A 51 -9.92 -6.79 2.29
C ARG A 51 -9.35 -5.57 3.02
N TRP A 52 -8.05 -5.57 3.27
CA TRP A 52 -7.40 -4.45 3.96
C TRP A 52 -7.34 -3.16 3.14
N ALA A 53 -7.16 -3.27 1.81
CA ALA A 53 -7.16 -2.11 0.93
C ALA A 53 -8.54 -1.45 0.85
N THR A 54 -9.61 -2.23 0.94
CA THR A 54 -11.02 -1.78 0.87
C THR A 54 -11.67 -1.50 2.22
N GLN A 55 -10.99 -1.75 3.34
CA GLN A 55 -11.51 -1.45 4.69
C GLN A 55 -12.02 -0.01 4.87
N PRO A 56 -11.35 1.03 4.32
CA PRO A 56 -11.90 2.36 4.30
C PRO A 56 -13.05 2.42 3.27
N ALA A 57 -14.24 1.97 3.69
CA ALA A 57 -15.38 1.77 2.80
C ALA A 57 -15.87 3.05 2.11
N LYS A 58 -15.54 4.22 2.66
CA LYS A 58 -15.92 5.55 2.15
C LYS A 58 -14.84 6.25 1.33
N ASP A 59 -13.67 5.61 1.15
CA ASP A 59 -12.59 6.20 0.38
C ASP A 59 -12.82 6.06 -1.13
N GLN A 60 -12.11 6.89 -1.90
CA GLN A 60 -12.15 6.85 -3.36
C GLN A 60 -11.41 5.61 -3.89
N PRO A 61 -11.81 5.05 -5.05
CA PRO A 61 -11.09 3.95 -5.71
C PRO A 61 -9.60 4.21 -5.93
N ALA A 62 -9.22 5.48 -6.09
CA ALA A 62 -7.83 5.93 -6.17
C ALA A 62 -7.01 5.55 -4.93
N THR A 63 -7.60 5.78 -3.74
CA THR A 63 -6.98 5.48 -2.46
C THR A 63 -6.81 3.98 -2.30
N TRP A 64 -7.84 3.19 -2.62
CA TRP A 64 -7.74 1.73 -2.52
C TRP A 64 -6.68 1.16 -3.48
N ALA A 65 -6.63 1.66 -4.72
CA ALA A 65 -5.61 1.26 -5.68
C ALA A 65 -4.19 1.65 -5.23
N GLY A 66 -4.03 2.84 -4.63
CA GLY A 66 -2.78 3.30 -4.04
C GLY A 66 -2.31 2.41 -2.89
N ARG A 67 -3.22 2.13 -1.93
CA ARG A 67 -2.99 1.20 -0.80
C ARG A 67 -2.53 -0.17 -1.31
N LEU A 68 -3.25 -0.74 -2.29
CA LEU A 68 -2.91 -2.04 -2.86
C LEU A 68 -1.57 -2.01 -3.62
N GLY A 69 -1.25 -0.91 -4.31
CA GLY A 69 0.03 -0.73 -4.98
C GLY A 69 1.22 -0.70 -4.01
N MET A 70 1.03 -0.18 -2.80
CA MET A 70 2.05 -0.16 -1.75
C MET A 70 2.27 -1.54 -1.16
N VAL A 71 1.19 -2.26 -0.85
CA VAL A 71 1.23 -3.67 -0.44
C VAL A 71 1.89 -4.54 -1.51
N ARG A 72 1.55 -4.33 -2.79
CA ARG A 72 2.14 -5.08 -3.91
C ARG A 72 3.67 -4.96 -3.95
N ARG A 73 4.21 -3.74 -3.79
CA ARG A 73 5.67 -3.54 -3.77
C ARG A 73 6.35 -4.27 -2.60
N PHE A 74 5.71 -4.25 -1.43
CA PHE A 74 6.21 -5.01 -0.29
C PHE A 74 6.13 -6.52 -0.54
N ALA A 75 5.01 -7.02 -1.09
CA ALA A 75 4.81 -8.42 -1.43
C ALA A 75 5.82 -8.93 -2.47
N ILE A 76 6.17 -8.13 -3.50
CA ILE A 76 7.20 -8.47 -4.49
C ILE A 76 8.57 -8.64 -3.81
N TRP A 77 8.93 -7.74 -2.89
CA TRP A 77 10.19 -7.88 -2.16
C TRP A 77 10.14 -9.08 -1.21
N HIS A 78 9.02 -9.30 -0.54
CA HIS A 78 8.85 -10.38 0.43
C HIS A 78 8.75 -11.76 -0.22
N SER A 79 8.27 -11.89 -1.45
CA SER A 79 8.22 -13.17 -2.17
C SER A 79 9.60 -13.75 -2.45
N ALA A 80 10.64 -12.91 -2.49
CA ALA A 80 12.04 -13.37 -2.55
C ALA A 80 12.53 -13.96 -1.21
N VAL A 81 11.85 -13.67 -0.10
CA VAL A 81 12.19 -14.13 1.25
C VAL A 81 11.29 -15.30 1.68
N ASP A 82 10.01 -15.27 1.31
CA ASP A 82 9.02 -16.31 1.60
C ASP A 82 8.16 -16.60 0.37
N PRO A 83 8.38 -17.74 -0.33
CA PRO A 83 7.67 -18.11 -1.56
C PRO A 83 6.15 -18.26 -1.42
N ARG A 84 5.60 -18.41 -0.20
CA ARG A 84 4.15 -18.46 0.03
C ARG A 84 3.47 -17.09 -0.07
N THR A 85 4.25 -16.03 -0.21
CA THR A 85 3.72 -14.68 -0.37
C THR A 85 3.04 -14.55 -1.73
N GLU A 86 1.73 -14.33 -1.71
CA GLU A 86 1.02 -13.99 -2.91
C GLU A 86 1.17 -12.50 -3.22
N ILE A 87 1.49 -12.21 -4.48
CA ILE A 87 1.56 -10.84 -4.98
C ILE A 87 0.17 -10.44 -5.50
N PRO A 88 -0.46 -9.37 -4.98
CA PRO A 88 -1.72 -8.87 -5.49
C PRO A 88 -1.60 -8.48 -6.97
N PRO A 89 -2.44 -8.99 -7.88
CA PRO A 89 -2.32 -8.70 -9.30
C PRO A 89 -2.54 -7.21 -9.60
N VAL A 90 -1.97 -6.76 -10.72
CA VAL A 90 -2.25 -5.42 -11.26
C VAL A 90 -3.69 -5.42 -11.77
N GLY A 91 -4.46 -4.38 -11.43
CA GLY A 91 -5.86 -4.25 -11.89
C GLY A 91 -6.94 -4.85 -10.98
N LEU A 92 -6.58 -5.45 -9.83
CA LEU A 92 -7.56 -5.96 -8.85
C LEU A 92 -8.52 -4.86 -8.36
N LEU A 93 -8.00 -3.62 -8.26
CA LEU A 93 -8.78 -2.41 -8.02
C LEU A 93 -8.45 -1.43 -9.14
N PRO A 94 -9.22 -1.44 -10.24
CA PRO A 94 -8.96 -0.56 -11.36
C PRO A 94 -9.25 0.87 -10.95
N HIS A 95 -8.21 1.71 -10.95
CA HIS A 95 -8.36 3.14 -10.85
C HIS A 95 -7.65 3.82 -12.02
N ARG A 96 -8.39 4.66 -12.74
CA ARG A 96 -7.83 5.53 -13.76
C ARG A 96 -7.83 6.95 -13.19
N TYR A 97 -6.65 7.51 -12.98
CA TYR A 97 -6.52 8.90 -12.56
C TYR A 97 -7.17 9.79 -13.61
N ARG A 98 -8.18 10.56 -13.19
CA ARG A 98 -8.78 11.62 -14.00
C ARG A 98 -8.25 12.93 -13.48
N ARG A 99 -7.40 13.60 -14.27
CA ARG A 99 -6.89 14.93 -13.94
C ARG A 99 -8.08 15.87 -13.75
N LYS A 100 -8.18 16.49 -12.58
CA LYS A 100 -9.15 17.57 -12.36
C LYS A 100 -8.71 18.78 -13.21
N PRO A 101 -9.63 19.42 -13.94
CA PRO A 101 -9.28 20.67 -14.62
C PRO A 101 -8.79 21.68 -13.58
N PRO A 102 -7.75 22.47 -13.87
CA PRO A 102 -7.32 23.53 -12.97
C PRO A 102 -8.45 24.55 -12.81
N HIS A 103 -8.69 25.01 -11.59
CA HIS A 103 -9.49 26.21 -11.36
C HIS A 103 -8.59 27.41 -11.64
N ILE A 104 -8.92 28.19 -12.65
CA ILE A 104 -8.21 29.44 -12.96
C ILE A 104 -8.93 30.53 -12.19
N TYR A 105 -8.26 31.10 -11.20
CA TYR A 105 -8.80 32.19 -10.40
C TYR A 105 -9.08 33.40 -11.29
N SER A 106 -10.24 34.02 -11.07
CA SER A 106 -10.58 35.35 -11.57
C SER A 106 -9.95 36.44 -10.70
N ASP A 107 -9.82 37.65 -11.23
CA ASP A 107 -9.29 38.80 -10.48
C ASP A 107 -10.12 39.06 -9.21
N GLU A 108 -11.44 38.82 -9.28
CA GLU A 108 -12.41 38.95 -8.18
C GLU A 108 -12.23 37.92 -7.05
N GLU A 109 -11.63 36.75 -7.33
CA GLU A 109 -11.36 35.71 -6.32
C GLU A 109 -10.02 35.93 -5.60
N ILE A 110 -9.21 36.89 -6.07
CA ILE A 110 -7.86 37.19 -5.54
C ILE A 110 -7.84 38.52 -4.76
N GLU A 111 -8.86 39.37 -4.90
CA GLU A 111 -9.08 40.54 -4.01
C GLU A 111 -9.56 40.14 -2.60
#